data_AF-A0A6P5TUA0-F1
#
_entry.id   AF-A0A6P5TUA0-F1
#
_cell.length_a   1.000
_cell.length_b   1.000
_cell.length_c   1.000
_cell.angle_alpha   90.00
_cell.angle_beta   90.00
_cell.angle_gamma   90.00
#
_symmetry.space_group_name_H-M   'P 1'
#
loop_
_entity.id
_entity.type
_entity.pdbx_description
1 polymer ?
#
loop_
_entity_poly.entity_id
_entity_poly.type
_entity_poly.pdbx_seq_one_letter_code
_entity_poly.pdbx_strand_id
1 'polypeptide(L)'
;MPKLMISQTSTSTMSKLLLVAFLALTPTIEALCSDTVFTSLSSSGFTLFAHALHSHNLTATANTTVTCFVPPDDSFLGQPLNANTLRAHIYTSEALPYQSLLRLPLNTTLPALHHNTRLVFGTDGKRVSFNDVLVTAPNLHIDDSCVVHGVEGPLVPIPSLMDDVPRPRTQTLPSPALPKHQGRRRFTEIVRFIRRAHNPVLVDGDQDTYLP
;
A
#
# COMPACT_ATOMS: atom_id res chain seq x y z
N MET A 1 50.78 0.68 62.34
CA MET A 1 50.64 0.74 60.85
C MET A 1 49.15 0.76 60.52
N PRO A 2 48.60 1.81 59.90
CA PRO A 2 47.18 1.83 59.56
C PRO A 2 46.93 1.10 58.22
N LYS A 3 45.91 0.24 58.21
CA LYS A 3 45.46 -0.51 57.03
C LYS A 3 44.50 0.37 56.24
N LEU A 4 44.87 0.73 55.01
CA LEU A 4 44.02 1.46 54.07
C LEU A 4 42.80 0.59 53.73
N MET A 5 41.60 1.03 54.13
CA MET A 5 40.34 0.51 53.61
C MET A 5 39.98 1.29 52.34
N ILE A 6 40.16 0.66 51.18
CA ILE A 6 39.72 1.18 49.90
C ILE A 6 38.25 0.79 49.71
N SER A 7 37.37 1.79 49.69
CA SER A 7 35.94 1.64 49.40
C SER A 7 35.74 1.29 47.92
N GLN A 8 35.12 0.14 47.64
CA GLN A 8 34.83 -0.39 46.30
C GLN A 8 33.31 -0.46 46.06
N THR A 9 32.60 0.67 45.97
CA THR A 9 31.12 0.66 45.85
C THR A 9 30.50 1.68 44.89
N SER A 10 31.26 2.25 43.94
CA SER A 10 30.71 3.33 43.06
C SER A 10 30.46 2.93 41.59
N THR A 11 31.09 1.88 41.08
CA THR A 11 31.04 1.57 39.63
C THR A 11 29.80 0.78 39.19
N SER A 12 29.20 -0.01 40.10
CA SER A 12 28.06 -0.89 39.76
C SER A 12 26.77 -0.11 39.50
N THR A 13 26.51 0.96 40.24
CA THR A 13 25.28 1.75 40.14
C THR A 13 25.30 2.65 38.90
N MET A 14 26.44 3.26 38.57
CA MET A 14 26.62 4.07 37.36
C MET A 14 26.52 3.25 36.08
N SER A 15 27.07 2.03 36.06
CA SER A 15 26.93 1.10 34.93
C SER A 15 25.48 0.65 34.72
N LYS A 16 24.75 0.35 35.80
CA LYS A 16 23.32 0.02 35.73
C LYS A 16 22.48 1.21 35.27
N LEU A 17 22.76 2.42 35.74
CA LEU A 17 22.06 3.64 35.31
C LEU A 17 22.32 3.97 33.84
N LEU A 18 23.56 3.78 33.38
CA LEU A 18 23.94 3.92 31.98
C LEU A 18 23.21 2.89 31.09
N LEU A 19 23.14 1.63 31.52
CA LEU A 19 22.43 0.58 30.78
C LEU A 19 20.91 0.84 30.68
N VAL A 20 20.29 1.34 31.76
CA VAL A 20 18.87 1.74 31.77
C VAL A 20 18.63 2.95 30.87
N ALA A 21 19.53 3.93 30.84
CA ALA A 21 19.46 5.05 29.91
C ALA A 21 19.61 4.59 28.44
N PHE A 22 20.53 3.68 28.15
CA PHE A 22 20.69 3.12 26.79
C PHE A 22 19.46 2.33 26.32
N LEU A 23 18.78 1.60 27.22
CA LEU A 23 17.52 0.92 26.91
C LEU A 23 16.34 1.88 26.69
N ALA A 24 16.39 3.10 27.25
CA ALA A 24 15.36 4.13 27.07
C ALA A 24 15.53 4.95 25.78
N LEU A 25 16.65 4.80 25.05
CA LEU A 25 16.92 5.50 23.79
C LEU A 25 16.64 4.65 22.54
N THR A 26 16.24 3.38 22.68
CA THR A 26 15.88 2.57 21.51
C THR A 26 14.49 2.99 21.03
N PRO A 27 14.32 3.26 19.71
CA PRO A 27 12.99 3.54 19.18
C PRO A 27 12.10 2.32 19.42
N THR A 28 10.97 2.52 20.08
CA THR A 28 9.94 1.50 20.21
C THR A 28 9.45 1.15 18.82
N ILE A 29 9.26 -0.14 18.53
CA ILE A 29 8.79 -0.64 17.25
C ILE A 29 7.35 -1.10 17.46
N GLU A 30 6.41 -0.56 16.69
CA GLU A 30 4.99 -0.91 16.77
C GLU A 30 4.54 -1.67 15.52
N ALA A 31 3.65 -2.64 15.72
CA ALA A 31 3.05 -3.39 14.62
C ALA A 31 2.09 -2.49 13.85
N LEU A 32 2.19 -2.49 12.52
CA LEU A 32 1.32 -1.70 11.64
C LEU A 32 -0.14 -2.18 11.69
N CYS A 33 -0.35 -3.47 11.96
CA CYS A 33 -1.66 -4.08 12.06
C CYS A 33 -2.04 -4.26 13.53
N SER A 34 -2.65 -3.24 14.13
CA SER A 34 -3.34 -3.36 15.42
C SER A 34 -4.66 -4.13 15.28
N ASP A 35 -5.26 -4.54 16.41
CA ASP A 35 -6.57 -5.20 16.43
C ASP A 35 -7.69 -4.31 15.86
N THR A 36 -7.58 -2.99 16.05
CA THR A 36 -8.54 -2.01 15.51
C THR A 36 -8.42 -1.88 14.00
N VAL A 37 -7.20 -1.82 13.46
CA VAL A 37 -6.94 -1.86 12.02
C VAL A 37 -7.47 -3.17 11.43
N PHE A 38 -7.13 -4.32 12.04
CA PHE A 38 -7.60 -5.63 11.58
C PHE A 38 -9.13 -5.71 11.51
N THR A 39 -9.81 -5.25 12.57
CA THR A 39 -11.28 -5.26 12.65
C THR A 39 -11.91 -4.35 11.59
N SER A 40 -11.38 -3.15 11.40
CA SER A 40 -11.88 -2.17 10.43
C SER A 40 -11.76 -2.68 8.99
N LEU A 41 -10.62 -3.30 8.65
CA LEU A 41 -10.38 -3.87 7.33
C LEU A 41 -11.23 -5.12 7.08
N SER A 42 -11.27 -6.04 8.05
CA SER A 42 -11.99 -7.31 7.90
C SER A 42 -13.50 -7.11 7.77
N SER A 43 -14.08 -6.18 8.55
CA SER A 43 -15.51 -5.83 8.45
C SER A 43 -15.90 -5.13 7.16
N SER A 44 -14.92 -4.65 6.38
CA SER A 44 -15.11 -3.87 5.16
C SER A 44 -14.73 -4.61 3.87
N GLY A 45 -14.37 -5.90 3.94
CA GLY A 45 -14.01 -6.72 2.76
C GLY A 45 -12.53 -6.66 2.33
N PHE A 46 -11.65 -6.30 3.26
CA PHE A 46 -10.19 -6.20 3.06
C PHE A 46 -9.42 -7.18 3.97
N THR A 47 -10.00 -8.36 4.19
CA THR A 47 -9.58 -9.35 5.20
C THR A 47 -8.25 -10.01 4.84
N LEU A 48 -8.01 -10.30 3.56
CA LEU A 48 -6.78 -10.91 3.09
C LEU A 48 -5.58 -10.01 3.34
N PHE A 49 -5.73 -8.71 3.07
CA PHE A 49 -4.66 -7.75 3.33
C PHE A 49 -4.42 -7.57 4.83
N ALA A 50 -5.48 -7.50 5.64
CA ALA A 50 -5.37 -7.43 7.10
C ALA A 50 -4.60 -8.63 7.67
N HIS A 51 -4.96 -9.85 7.25
CA HIS A 51 -4.23 -11.06 7.63
C HIS A 51 -2.79 -11.04 7.16
N ALA A 52 -2.51 -10.59 5.94
CA ALA A 52 -1.16 -10.53 5.42
C ALA A 52 -0.29 -9.52 6.17
N LEU A 53 -0.83 -8.35 6.57
CA LEU A 53 -0.13 -7.39 7.43
C LEU A 53 0.22 -8.02 8.78
N HIS A 54 -0.75 -8.71 9.40
CA HIS A 54 -0.55 -9.39 10.68
C HIS A 54 0.49 -10.53 10.56
N SER A 55 0.40 -11.36 9.52
CA SER A 55 1.28 -12.53 9.35
C SER A 55 2.73 -12.16 9.07
N HIS A 56 2.97 -11.07 8.34
CA HIS A 56 4.32 -10.60 8.02
C HIS A 56 4.92 -9.74 9.13
N ASN A 57 4.15 -9.44 10.18
CA ASN A 57 4.54 -8.58 11.30
C ASN A 57 5.26 -7.31 10.79
N LEU A 58 4.62 -6.61 9.85
CA LEU A 58 5.16 -5.36 9.36
C LEU A 58 5.12 -4.35 10.49
N THR A 59 6.28 -3.79 10.79
CA THR A 59 6.44 -2.83 11.86
C THR A 59 6.83 -1.45 11.33
N ALA A 60 6.39 -0.44 12.07
CA ALA A 60 6.80 0.94 11.92
C ALA A 60 7.50 1.37 13.22
N THR A 61 8.36 2.38 13.18
CA THR A 61 8.89 2.93 14.43
C THR A 61 7.77 3.70 15.14
N ALA A 62 7.74 3.73 16.47
CA ALA A 62 6.64 4.28 17.26
C ALA A 62 6.35 5.77 16.96
N ASN A 63 7.29 6.48 16.33
CA ASN A 63 7.11 7.88 15.94
C ASN A 63 6.80 8.06 14.44
N THR A 64 6.67 6.96 13.68
CA THR A 64 6.28 7.03 12.27
C THR A 64 4.77 6.95 12.12
N THR A 65 4.23 7.95 11.44
CA THR A 65 2.83 7.94 11.01
C THR A 65 2.74 7.33 9.62
N VAL A 66 1.68 6.60 9.36
CA VAL A 66 1.54 5.77 8.16
C VAL A 66 0.22 6.01 7.45
N THR A 67 0.28 5.97 6.12
CA THR A 67 -0.90 5.90 5.25
C THR A 67 -0.83 4.60 4.45
N CYS A 68 -1.85 3.76 4.56
CA CYS A 68 -1.94 2.49 3.83
C CYS A 68 -3.04 2.53 2.78
N PHE A 69 -2.74 2.03 1.59
CA PHE A 69 -3.66 1.92 0.47
C PHE A 69 -3.97 0.44 0.21
N VAL A 70 -5.16 -0.02 0.56
CA VAL A 70 -5.47 -1.43 0.66
C VAL A 70 -6.42 -1.88 -0.46
N PRO A 71 -6.03 -2.86 -1.29
CA PRO A 71 -6.92 -3.44 -2.29
C PRO A 71 -7.95 -4.40 -1.66
N PRO A 72 -9.17 -4.53 -2.22
CA PRO A 72 -10.18 -5.48 -1.75
C PRO A 72 -9.77 -6.93 -2.01
N ASP A 73 -10.38 -7.86 -1.28
CA ASP A 73 -10.00 -9.29 -1.29
C ASP A 73 -10.12 -9.94 -2.69
N ASP A 74 -11.11 -9.54 -3.48
CA ASP A 74 -11.36 -10.04 -4.84
C ASP A 74 -10.30 -9.60 -5.85
N SER A 75 -9.50 -8.58 -5.53
CA SER A 75 -8.44 -8.06 -6.41
C SER A 75 -7.16 -8.91 -6.39
N PHE A 76 -7.05 -9.87 -5.45
CA PHE A 76 -5.85 -10.70 -5.27
C PHE A 76 -5.91 -12.07 -5.95
N LEU A 77 -6.93 -12.32 -6.78
CA LEU A 77 -7.09 -13.60 -7.46
C LEU A 77 -5.86 -13.95 -8.35
N GLY A 78 -5.01 -14.83 -7.83
CA GLY A 78 -3.83 -15.36 -8.54
C GLY A 78 -2.49 -14.72 -8.19
N GLN A 79 -2.40 -13.80 -7.21
CA GLN A 79 -1.14 -13.16 -6.83
C GLN A 79 -0.85 -13.28 -5.32
N PRO A 80 0.33 -13.77 -4.90
CA PRO A 80 0.66 -13.88 -3.48
C PRO A 80 0.91 -12.52 -2.84
N LEU A 81 0.28 -12.29 -1.68
CA LEU A 81 0.55 -11.17 -0.79
C LEU A 81 1.80 -11.44 0.04
N ASN A 82 2.97 -11.08 -0.50
CA ASN A 82 4.23 -11.12 0.23
C ASN A 82 4.56 -9.76 0.88
N ALA A 83 5.54 -9.75 1.79
CA ALA A 83 5.98 -8.53 2.49
C ALA A 83 6.32 -7.35 1.57
N ASN A 84 6.94 -7.60 0.41
CA ASN A 84 7.32 -6.54 -0.52
C ASN A 84 6.10 -5.93 -1.21
N THR A 85 5.13 -6.76 -1.61
CA THR A 85 3.84 -6.31 -2.13
C THR A 85 3.13 -5.44 -1.09
N LEU A 86 3.07 -5.87 0.17
CA LEU A 86 2.45 -5.09 1.25
C LEU A 86 3.16 -3.74 1.44
N ARG A 87 4.49 -3.74 1.52
CA ARG A 87 5.30 -2.52 1.67
C ARG A 87 5.13 -1.53 0.52
N ALA A 88 4.80 -1.99 -0.68
CA ALA A 88 4.53 -1.11 -1.82
C ALA A 88 3.25 -0.29 -1.68
N HIS A 89 2.38 -0.65 -0.74
CA HIS A 89 1.08 -0.02 -0.48
C HIS A 89 1.10 0.89 0.75
N ILE A 90 2.26 1.08 1.38
CA ILE A 90 2.41 1.79 2.65
C ILE A 90 3.30 3.01 2.45
N TYR A 91 2.86 4.17 2.92
CA TYR A 91 3.65 5.39 3.04
C TYR A 91 3.87 5.69 4.53
N THR A 92 5.08 6.05 4.96
CA THR A 92 5.45 6.13 6.39
C THR A 92 5.95 7.49 6.86
N SER A 93 5.66 8.58 6.13
CA SER A 93 6.06 9.92 6.55
C SER A 93 4.91 10.77 7.08
N GLU A 94 3.67 10.42 6.75
CA GLU A 94 2.49 11.12 7.24
C GLU A 94 1.26 10.20 7.24
N ALA A 95 0.38 10.38 8.23
CA ALA A 95 -0.98 9.88 8.23
C ALA A 95 -1.87 10.87 7.48
N LEU A 96 -2.33 10.51 6.28
CA LEU A 96 -3.02 11.39 5.36
C LEU A 96 -4.51 11.02 5.25
N PRO A 97 -5.42 11.58 6.07
CA PRO A 97 -6.86 11.44 5.85
C PRO A 97 -7.26 11.88 4.44
N TYR A 98 -8.41 11.41 3.96
CA TYR A 98 -8.84 11.66 2.58
C TYR A 98 -8.92 13.14 2.23
N GLN A 99 -9.28 13.99 3.20
CA GLN A 99 -9.32 15.44 3.02
C GLN A 99 -7.93 16.05 2.78
N SER A 100 -6.87 15.46 3.34
CA SER A 100 -5.48 15.84 3.08
C SER A 100 -5.05 15.37 1.69
N LEU A 101 -5.44 14.15 1.29
CA LEU A 101 -5.19 13.63 -0.06
C LEU A 101 -5.77 14.54 -1.15
N LEU A 102 -6.99 15.05 -0.97
CA LEU A 102 -7.64 15.98 -1.90
C LEU A 102 -6.89 17.31 -2.09
N ARG A 103 -5.99 17.66 -1.17
CA ARG A 103 -5.20 18.90 -1.21
C ARG A 103 -3.80 18.70 -1.76
N LEU A 104 -3.41 17.46 -2.08
CA LEU A 104 -2.11 17.19 -2.67
C LEU A 104 -2.01 17.85 -4.05
N PRO A 105 -0.88 18.50 -4.38
CA PRO A 105 -0.62 18.95 -5.73
C PRO A 105 -0.64 17.78 -6.72
N LEU A 106 -1.16 18.00 -7.93
CA LEU A 106 -1.13 16.99 -9.00
C LEU A 106 0.31 16.49 -9.23
N ASN A 107 0.47 15.18 -9.44
CA ASN A 107 1.76 14.49 -9.62
C ASN A 107 2.67 14.50 -8.38
N THR A 108 2.15 14.85 -7.19
CA THR A 108 2.86 14.60 -5.93
C THR A 108 3.27 13.14 -5.88
N THR A 109 4.51 12.88 -5.46
CA THR A 109 4.99 11.50 -5.36
C THR A 109 5.38 11.18 -3.94
N LEU A 110 4.70 10.19 -3.35
CA LEU A 110 4.98 9.71 -2.01
C LEU A 110 5.92 8.48 -2.11
N PRO A 111 7.01 8.43 -1.34
CA PRO A 111 7.86 7.25 -1.27
C PRO A 111 7.13 6.13 -0.53
N ALA A 112 6.97 4.95 -1.15
CA ALA A 112 6.43 3.81 -0.43
C ALA A 112 7.49 3.21 0.51
N LEU A 113 7.05 2.41 1.48
CA LEU A 113 7.90 1.67 2.41
C LEU A 113 8.77 0.63 1.67
N HIS A 114 8.28 0.12 0.54
CA HIS A 114 9.10 -0.69 -0.35
C HIS A 114 10.13 0.18 -1.06
N HIS A 115 11.41 -0.16 -0.94
CA HIS A 115 12.50 0.56 -1.59
C HIS A 115 12.26 0.72 -3.11
N ASN A 116 12.61 1.89 -3.63
CA ASN A 116 12.47 2.28 -5.05
C ASN A 116 11.03 2.24 -5.60
N THR A 117 10.02 2.15 -4.74
CA THR A 117 8.61 2.26 -5.14
C THR A 117 8.06 3.65 -4.84
N ARG A 118 7.34 4.21 -5.82
CA ARG A 118 6.71 5.52 -5.73
C ARG A 118 5.19 5.40 -5.88
N LEU A 119 4.47 6.16 -5.05
CA LEU A 119 3.02 6.35 -5.14
C LEU A 119 2.77 7.73 -5.75
N VAL A 120 2.41 7.76 -7.02
CA VAL A 120 2.17 8.97 -7.79
C VAL A 120 0.71 9.37 -7.65
N PHE A 121 0.46 10.49 -6.99
CA PHE A 121 -0.85 11.07 -6.81
C PHE A 121 -1.43 11.57 -8.13
N GLY A 122 -2.66 11.14 -8.42
CA GLY A 122 -3.50 11.62 -9.50
C GLY A 122 -4.86 12.10 -8.99
N THR A 123 -5.53 12.94 -9.77
CA THR A 123 -6.92 13.33 -9.52
C THR A 123 -7.64 13.69 -10.81
N ASP A 124 -8.95 13.40 -10.86
CA ASP A 124 -9.86 13.87 -11.90
C ASP A 124 -10.63 15.15 -11.49
N GLY A 125 -10.22 15.79 -10.40
CA GLY A 125 -10.88 16.96 -9.81
C GLY A 125 -12.00 16.63 -8.83
N LYS A 126 -12.39 15.36 -8.71
CA LYS A 126 -13.39 14.89 -7.72
C LYS A 126 -12.88 13.73 -6.87
N ARG A 127 -12.05 12.88 -7.45
CA ARG A 127 -11.55 11.65 -6.85
C ARG A 127 -10.03 11.65 -6.87
N VAL A 128 -9.46 10.88 -5.96
CA VAL A 128 -8.02 10.70 -5.79
C VAL A 128 -7.61 9.33 -6.33
N SER A 129 -6.48 9.27 -7.01
CA SER A 129 -5.83 8.02 -7.40
C SER A 129 -4.36 8.01 -7.01
N PHE A 130 -3.80 6.81 -6.89
CA PHE A 130 -2.36 6.58 -6.77
C PHE A 130 -1.93 5.56 -7.81
N ASN A 131 -0.91 5.88 -8.60
CA ASN A 131 -0.47 5.05 -9.73
C ASN A 131 -1.65 4.64 -10.64
N ASP A 132 -2.54 5.59 -10.93
CA ASP A 132 -3.77 5.41 -11.71
C ASP A 132 -4.82 4.46 -11.10
N VAL A 133 -4.64 4.02 -9.86
CA VAL A 133 -5.64 3.24 -9.11
C VAL A 133 -6.46 4.16 -8.21
N LEU A 134 -7.79 4.11 -8.35
CA LEU A 134 -8.71 4.98 -7.62
C LEU A 134 -8.78 4.61 -6.13
N VAL A 135 -8.86 5.63 -5.26
CA VAL A 135 -9.28 5.45 -3.86
C VAL A 135 -10.81 5.30 -3.84
N THR A 136 -11.29 4.12 -3.47
CA THR A 136 -12.72 3.74 -3.53
C THR A 136 -13.39 3.72 -2.16
N ALA A 137 -12.62 3.43 -1.10
CA ALA A 137 -13.12 3.45 0.27
C ALA A 137 -12.22 4.36 1.14
N PRO A 138 -12.51 5.66 1.20
CA PRO A 138 -11.68 6.58 1.98
C PRO A 138 -11.83 6.34 3.48
N ASN A 139 -10.75 6.52 4.25
CA ASN A 139 -10.78 6.52 5.71
C ASN A 139 -11.37 5.23 6.33
N LEU A 140 -11.01 4.07 5.79
CA LEU A 140 -11.39 2.77 6.37
C LEU A 140 -10.96 2.64 7.82
N HIS A 141 -9.82 3.24 8.17
CA HIS A 141 -9.34 3.37 9.53
C HIS A 141 -8.64 4.72 9.67
N ILE A 142 -8.82 5.39 10.80
CA ILE A 142 -8.08 6.60 11.18
C ILE A 142 -7.80 6.52 12.68
N ASP A 143 -6.53 6.64 13.03
CA ASP A 143 -6.07 7.02 14.36
C ASP A 143 -4.86 7.97 14.25
N ASP A 144 -4.22 8.27 15.38
CA ASP A 144 -3.11 9.23 15.46
C ASP A 144 -1.84 8.76 14.72
N SER A 145 -1.67 7.45 14.50
CA SER A 145 -0.47 6.87 13.90
C SER A 145 -0.72 6.27 12.52
N CYS A 146 -1.96 5.93 12.16
CA CYS A 146 -2.31 5.15 11.00
C CYS A 146 -3.61 5.63 10.34
N VAL A 147 -3.53 5.88 9.03
CA VAL A 147 -4.70 6.07 8.17
C VAL A 147 -4.72 4.97 7.12
N VAL A 148 -5.89 4.37 6.91
CA VAL A 148 -6.08 3.36 5.88
C VAL A 148 -7.16 3.78 4.88
N HIS A 149 -6.86 3.64 3.60
CA HIS A 149 -7.77 3.85 2.49
C HIS A 149 -7.91 2.57 1.67
N GLY A 150 -9.12 2.22 1.25
CA GLY A 150 -9.34 1.20 0.24
C GLY A 150 -9.14 1.75 -1.17
N VAL A 151 -8.47 0.97 -2.03
CA VAL A 151 -8.23 1.29 -3.44
C VAL A 151 -8.88 0.26 -4.36
N GLU A 152 -9.13 0.61 -5.62
CA GLU A 152 -9.82 -0.26 -6.60
C GLU A 152 -9.06 -1.57 -6.90
N GLY A 153 -7.74 -1.61 -6.70
CA GLY A 153 -6.94 -2.79 -6.92
C GLY A 153 -5.49 -2.64 -6.44
N PRO A 154 -4.62 -3.64 -6.67
CA PRO A 154 -3.24 -3.60 -6.25
C PRO A 154 -2.48 -2.46 -6.91
N LEU A 155 -1.76 -1.68 -6.10
CA LEU A 155 -0.84 -0.66 -6.59
C LEU A 155 0.36 -1.35 -7.23
N VAL A 156 0.56 -1.11 -8.52
CA VAL A 156 1.74 -1.58 -9.23
C VAL A 156 2.91 -0.64 -8.88
N PRO A 157 4.03 -1.17 -8.35
CA PRO A 157 5.21 -0.36 -8.10
C PRO A 157 5.71 0.29 -9.39
N ILE A 158 5.86 1.61 -9.39
CA ILE A 158 6.60 2.32 -10.44
C ILE A 158 8.04 2.44 -9.91
N PRO A 159 9.03 1.76 -10.54
CA PRO A 159 10.43 1.84 -10.13
C PRO A 159 10.93 3.28 -10.26
N SER A 160 11.70 3.76 -9.29
CA SER A 160 12.44 5.00 -9.43
C SER A 160 13.45 4.89 -10.58
N LEU A 161 13.41 5.81 -11.55
CA LEU A 161 14.30 5.85 -12.72
C LEU A 161 15.80 6.10 -12.40
N MET A 162 16.23 5.93 -11.15
CA MET A 162 17.62 6.19 -10.74
C MET A 162 18.57 4.99 -10.91
N ASP A 163 18.15 3.94 -11.61
CA ASP A 163 19.03 2.85 -12.07
C ASP A 163 19.58 3.08 -13.50
N ASP A 164 19.77 4.33 -13.92
CA ASP A 164 20.64 4.66 -15.07
C ASP A 164 22.12 4.51 -14.66
N VAL A 165 22.53 3.28 -14.35
CA VAL A 165 23.94 2.89 -14.38
C VAL A 165 24.40 2.99 -15.84
N PRO A 166 25.48 3.73 -16.17
CA PRO A 166 26.06 3.67 -17.51
C PRO A 166 26.48 2.23 -17.81
N ARG A 167 25.70 1.51 -18.63
CA ARG A 167 26.14 0.22 -19.15
C ARG A 167 27.42 0.45 -19.96
N PRO A 168 28.54 -0.24 -19.69
CA PRO A 168 29.63 -0.28 -20.65
C PRO A 168 29.07 -0.82 -21.97
N ARG A 169 29.37 -0.12 -23.07
CA ARG A 169 28.97 -0.51 -24.43
C ARG A 169 29.55 -1.89 -24.74
N THR A 170 28.76 -2.94 -24.57
CA THR A 170 29.07 -4.24 -25.15
C THR A 170 28.73 -4.18 -26.64
N GLN A 171 29.74 -4.49 -27.45
CA GLN A 171 29.73 -4.42 -28.89
C GLN A 171 28.55 -5.19 -29.52
N THR A 172 28.02 -4.57 -30.56
CA THR A 172 26.92 -5.01 -31.42
C THR A 172 27.17 -6.44 -31.96
N LEU A 173 26.31 -7.38 -31.58
CA LEU A 173 26.09 -8.61 -32.35
C LEU A 173 24.64 -8.58 -32.87
N PRO A 174 24.38 -8.84 -34.17
CA PRO A 174 23.03 -8.76 -34.70
C PRO A 174 22.20 -9.96 -34.19
N SER A 175 21.18 -9.68 -33.38
CA SER A 175 20.18 -10.71 -33.05
C SER A 175 19.20 -10.93 -34.21
N PRO A 176 18.86 -12.20 -34.53
CA PRO A 176 17.94 -12.52 -35.61
C PRO A 176 16.50 -12.13 -35.26
N ALA A 177 15.77 -11.63 -36.25
CA ALA A 177 14.41 -11.10 -36.10
C ALA A 177 13.43 -12.16 -35.57
N LEU A 178 12.75 -11.84 -34.46
CA LEU A 178 11.62 -12.60 -33.93
C LEU A 178 10.31 -12.15 -34.62
N PRO A 179 9.40 -13.07 -34.99
CA PRO A 179 8.17 -12.73 -35.70
C PRO A 179 7.13 -12.04 -34.79
N LYS A 180 6.43 -11.04 -35.35
CA LYS A 180 5.39 -10.24 -34.68
C LYS A 180 4.16 -11.10 -34.33
N HIS A 181 3.86 -11.20 -33.03
CA HIS A 181 2.67 -11.88 -32.53
C HIS A 181 1.40 -11.08 -32.84
N GLN A 182 0.61 -11.57 -33.79
CA GLN A 182 -0.67 -11.02 -34.23
C GLN A 182 -1.81 -11.43 -33.26
N GLY A 183 -1.74 -10.96 -32.00
CA GLY A 183 -2.70 -11.34 -30.94
C GLY A 183 -3.70 -10.27 -30.51
N ARG A 184 -3.60 -9.03 -31.03
CA ARG A 184 -4.32 -7.86 -30.48
C ARG A 184 -5.72 -7.62 -31.05
N ARG A 185 -6.31 -8.58 -31.78
CA ARG A 185 -7.64 -8.38 -32.41
C ARG A 185 -8.80 -9.18 -31.81
N ARG A 186 -8.57 -10.08 -30.84
CA ARG A 186 -9.66 -10.89 -30.24
C ARG A 186 -10.20 -10.41 -28.89
N PHE A 187 -9.45 -9.60 -28.14
CA PHE A 187 -9.88 -9.19 -26.79
C PHE A 187 -11.05 -8.19 -26.79
N THR A 188 -11.14 -7.32 -27.80
CA THR A 188 -12.23 -6.33 -27.88
C THR A 188 -13.58 -6.96 -28.26
N GLU A 189 -13.60 -8.14 -28.89
CA GLU A 189 -14.83 -8.89 -29.12
C GLU A 189 -15.34 -9.58 -27.85
N ILE A 190 -14.44 -10.13 -27.03
CA ILE A 190 -14.81 -10.79 -25.76
C ILE A 190 -15.44 -9.78 -24.80
N VAL A 191 -14.83 -8.60 -24.65
CA VAL A 191 -15.39 -7.54 -23.78
C VAL A 191 -16.74 -7.01 -24.29
N ARG A 192 -16.93 -6.95 -25.62
CA ARG A 192 -18.24 -6.57 -26.21
C ARG A 192 -19.33 -7.63 -26.01
N PHE A 193 -18.96 -8.91 -25.97
CA PHE A 193 -19.92 -10.00 -25.75
C PHE A 193 -20.47 -10.00 -24.33
N ILE A 194 -19.60 -9.79 -23.33
CA ILE A 194 -20.01 -9.76 -21.91
C ILE A 194 -20.94 -8.57 -21.62
N ARG A 195 -20.71 -7.40 -22.24
CA ARG A 195 -21.57 -6.22 -22.07
C ARG A 195 -22.98 -6.41 -22.66
N ARG A 196 -23.16 -7.28 -23.67
CA ARG A 196 -24.51 -7.57 -24.23
C ARG A 196 -25.32 -8.54 -23.37
N ALA A 197 -24.67 -9.43 -22.63
CA ALA A 197 -25.38 -10.43 -21.84
C ALA A 197 -26.01 -9.88 -20.55
N HIS A 198 -25.66 -8.66 -20.13
CA HIS A 198 -26.05 -8.12 -18.81
C HIS A 198 -27.05 -6.94 -18.86
N ASN A 199 -27.63 -6.64 -20.02
CA ASN A 199 -28.72 -5.67 -20.16
C ASN A 199 -30.04 -6.44 -20.34
N PRO A 200 -30.82 -6.73 -19.27
CA PRO A 200 -32.18 -7.18 -19.45
C PRO A 200 -32.98 -6.02 -20.07
N VAL A 201 -33.49 -6.25 -21.27
CA VAL A 201 -34.49 -5.38 -21.90
C VAL A 201 -35.73 -5.45 -21.02
N LEU A 202 -35.99 -4.37 -20.29
CA LEU A 202 -37.22 -4.17 -19.55
C LEU A 202 -38.30 -3.87 -20.59
N VAL A 203 -39.14 -4.87 -20.87
CA VAL A 203 -40.31 -4.74 -21.74
C VAL A 203 -41.29 -3.79 -21.06
N ASP A 204 -41.52 -2.65 -21.71
CA ASP A 204 -42.47 -1.63 -21.32
C ASP A 204 -43.91 -2.17 -21.41
N GLY A 205 -44.75 -1.73 -20.47
CA GLY A 205 -46.09 -2.28 -20.25
C GLY A 205 -47.05 -1.98 -21.38
N ASP A 206 -47.76 -3.01 -21.85
CA ASP A 206 -48.87 -2.89 -22.77
C ASP A 206 -50.13 -2.45 -21.99
N GLN A 207 -50.37 -1.14 -21.97
CA GLN A 207 -51.70 -0.57 -21.76
C GLN A 207 -52.34 -0.39 -23.14
N ASP A 208 -53.43 -1.13 -23.39
CA ASP A 208 -54.71 -0.64 -23.89
C ASP A 208 -55.41 -1.71 -24.74
N THR A 209 -56.53 -2.24 -24.25
CA THR A 209 -57.71 -2.36 -25.12
C THR A 209 -58.99 -2.29 -24.31
N TYR A 210 -59.68 -1.17 -24.51
CA TYR A 210 -61.07 -0.95 -24.13
C TYR A 210 -61.93 -1.10 -25.40
N LEU A 211 -63.15 -1.61 -25.20
CA LEU A 211 -64.37 -1.51 -26.04
C LEU A 211 -64.62 -2.59 -27.11
N PRO A 212 -65.89 -2.80 -27.51
CA PRO A 212 -67.17 -2.37 -26.93
C PRO A 212 -68.05 -3.51 -26.38
#